data_AF-A0A1E4IA73-F1
#
_entry.id   AF-A0A1E4IA73-F1
#
_cell.length_a   1.000
_cell.length_b   1.000
_cell.length_c   1.000
_cell.angle_alpha   90.00
_cell.angle_beta   90.00
_cell.angle_gamma   90.00
#
_symmetry.space_group_name_H-M   'P 1'
#
loop_
_entity.id
_entity.type
_entity.pdbx_description
1 polymer ?
#
loop_
_entity_poly.entity_id
_entity_poly.type
_entity_poly.pdbx_seq_one_letter_code
_entity_poly.pdbx_strand_id
1 'polypeptide(L)'
;MARTAVIAGTASSVAGSVTARQQAAARQQEELESLRRAAATAPPPAPPPAPAAAPPATADVLDQLTRLGELRAAGVLTDDEFAAQKARVLGA
;
A
#
# COMPACT_ATOMS: atom_id res chain seq x y z
N MET A 1 -8.49 27.26 73.02
CA MET A 1 -7.21 26.62 72.66
C MET A 1 -7.44 25.64 71.50
N ALA A 2 -7.42 26.09 70.24
CA ALA A 2 -7.49 25.19 69.07
C ALA A 2 -7.09 25.95 67.79
N ARG A 3 -5.79 26.06 67.49
CA ARG A 3 -5.27 26.68 66.25
C ARG A 3 -3.98 26.04 65.70
N THR A 4 -3.70 24.76 65.98
CA THR A 4 -2.36 24.15 65.69
C THR A 4 -2.37 22.85 64.88
N ALA A 5 -3.47 22.45 64.25
CA ALA A 5 -3.52 21.17 63.51
C ALA A 5 -3.33 21.28 61.98
N VAL A 6 -3.33 22.48 61.39
CA VAL A 6 -3.36 22.62 59.92
C VAL A 6 -1.96 22.57 59.29
N ILE A 7 -0.90 22.88 60.05
CA ILE A 7 0.44 23.10 59.47
C ILE A 7 1.20 21.79 59.19
N ALA A 8 0.82 20.66 59.81
CA ALA A 8 1.52 19.39 59.60
C ALA A 8 1.02 18.58 58.39
N GLY A 9 -0.18 18.87 57.87
CA GLY A 9 -0.81 18.06 56.81
C GLY A 9 -0.34 18.38 55.38
N THR A 10 0.23 19.56 55.14
CA THR A 10 0.58 20.03 53.79
C THR A 10 1.94 19.53 53.29
N ALA A 11 2.83 19.10 54.19
CA ALA A 11 4.12 18.50 53.81
C ALA A 11 3.94 17.08 53.24
N SER A 12 3.05 16.26 53.85
CA SER A 12 2.74 14.92 53.35
C SER A 12 1.91 14.93 52.05
N SER A 13 1.10 15.97 51.82
CA SER A 13 0.29 16.06 50.60
C SER A 13 1.10 16.43 49.34
N VAL A 14 2.20 17.18 49.50
CA VAL A 14 3.13 17.49 48.39
C VAL A 14 4.08 16.32 48.11
N ALA A 15 4.52 15.60 49.13
CA ALA A 15 5.30 14.37 48.94
C ALA A 15 4.48 13.27 48.22
N GLY A 16 3.21 13.12 48.59
CA GLY A 16 2.28 12.18 47.92
C GLY A 16 1.97 12.57 46.47
N SER A 17 1.85 13.86 46.17
CA SER A 17 1.51 14.33 44.82
C SER A 17 2.67 14.18 43.83
N VAL A 18 3.92 14.40 44.27
CA VAL A 18 5.10 14.15 43.43
C VAL A 18 5.27 12.66 43.19
N THR A 19 5.08 11.81 44.21
CA THR A 19 5.15 10.35 44.08
C THR A 19 4.07 9.82 43.13
N ALA A 20 2.82 10.31 43.27
CA ALA A 20 1.73 9.96 42.35
C ALA A 20 2.01 10.42 40.91
N ARG A 21 2.64 11.58 40.74
CA ARG A 21 3.02 12.10 39.41
C ARG A 21 4.15 11.31 38.77
N GLN A 22 5.12 10.87 39.57
CA GLN A 22 6.20 9.97 39.11
C GLN A 22 5.64 8.59 38.73
N GLN A 23 4.71 8.04 39.52
CA GLN A 23 4.04 6.78 39.18
C GLN A 23 3.17 6.91 37.92
N ALA A 24 2.46 8.02 37.74
CA ALA A 24 1.70 8.27 36.52
C ALA A 24 2.61 8.40 35.29
N ALA A 25 3.76 9.07 35.42
CA ALA A 25 4.75 9.19 34.35
C ALA A 25 5.36 7.82 33.99
N ALA A 26 5.68 6.98 34.97
CA ALA A 26 6.19 5.63 34.73
C ALA A 26 5.17 4.75 33.99
N ARG A 27 3.89 4.80 34.39
CA ARG A 27 2.81 4.08 33.69
C ARG A 27 2.63 4.54 32.25
N GLN A 28 2.71 5.85 31.99
CA GLN A 28 2.66 6.38 30.62
C GLN A 28 3.84 5.90 29.77
N GLN A 29 5.03 5.81 30.36
CA GLN A 29 6.22 5.30 29.67
C GLN A 29 6.06 3.81 29.32
N GLU A 30 5.59 2.99 30.25
CA GLU A 30 5.31 1.57 30.01
C GLU A 30 4.26 1.36 28.91
N GLU A 31 3.19 2.17 28.92
CA GLU A 31 2.14 2.10 27.89
C GLU A 31 2.69 2.47 26.50
N LEU A 32 3.49 3.54 26.41
CA LEU A 32 4.18 3.94 25.17
C LEU A 32 5.15 2.86 24.66
N GLU A 33 5.90 2.23 25.56
CA GLU A 33 6.79 1.12 25.21
C GLU A 33 6.01 -0.12 24.72
N SER A 34 4.89 -0.43 25.36
CA SER A 34 4.02 -1.53 24.95
C SER A 34 3.44 -1.32 23.53
N LEU A 35 2.98 -0.09 23.25
CA LEU A 35 2.48 0.32 21.93
C LEU A 35 3.57 0.26 20.86
N ARG A 36 4.79 0.70 21.19
CA ARG A 36 5.95 0.60 20.29
C ARG A 36 6.31 -0.84 19.99
N ARG A 37 6.30 -1.72 20.99
CA ARG A 37 6.57 -3.15 20.80
C ARG A 37 5.48 -3.82 19.96
N ALA A 38 4.21 -3.47 20.18
CA ALA A 38 3.11 -3.96 19.36
C ALA A 38 3.24 -3.53 17.89
N ALA A 39 3.64 -2.28 17.64
CA ALA A 39 3.85 -1.77 16.28
C ALA A 39 5.05 -2.43 15.57
N ALA A 40 6.10 -2.82 16.30
CA ALA A 40 7.29 -3.45 15.72
C ALA A 40 7.06 -4.90 15.25
N THR A 41 6.03 -5.58 15.77
CA THR A 41 5.72 -6.99 15.39
C THR A 41 4.77 -7.10 14.20
N ALA A 42 4.35 -5.98 13.60
CA ALA A 42 3.48 -6.02 12.44
C ALA A 42 4.23 -6.64 11.24
N PRO A 43 3.69 -7.71 10.61
CA PRO A 43 4.32 -8.30 9.43
C PRO A 43 4.35 -7.26 8.30
N PRO A 44 5.41 -7.24 7.47
CA PRO A 44 5.49 -6.34 6.34
C PRO A 44 4.32 -6.59 5.38
N PRO A 45 3.76 -5.53 4.77
CA PRO A 45 2.71 -5.69 3.77
C PRO A 45 3.23 -6.56 2.63
N ALA A 46 2.40 -7.53 2.20
CA ALA A 46 2.74 -8.38 1.08
C ALA A 46 3.00 -7.53 -0.18
N PRO A 47 4.03 -7.85 -0.98
CA PRO A 47 4.28 -7.14 -2.21
C PRO A 47 3.07 -7.25 -3.13
N PRO A 48 2.72 -6.19 -3.88
CA PRO A 48 1.64 -6.25 -4.85
C PRO A 48 1.92 -7.35 -5.89
N PRO A 49 0.89 -8.05 -6.37
CA PRO A 49 1.05 -9.05 -7.42
C PRO A 49 1.70 -8.42 -8.65
N ALA A 50 2.73 -9.08 -9.16
CA ALA A 50 3.41 -8.62 -10.37
C ALA A 50 2.45 -8.66 -11.56
N PRO A 51 2.43 -7.62 -12.43
CA PRO A 51 1.62 -7.62 -13.63
C PRO A 51 2.03 -8.79 -14.53
N ALA A 52 1.03 -9.53 -15.02
CA ALA A 52 1.24 -10.60 -15.99
C ALA A 52 1.87 -10.02 -17.26
N ALA A 53 2.91 -10.70 -17.78
CA ALA A 53 3.57 -10.29 -19.01
C ALA A 53 2.56 -10.35 -20.17
N ALA A 54 2.34 -9.20 -20.83
CA ALA A 54 1.59 -9.16 -22.07
C ALA A 54 2.32 -9.99 -23.15
N PRO A 55 1.58 -10.69 -24.03
CA PRO A 55 2.19 -11.39 -25.15
C PRO A 55 2.99 -10.41 -26.03
N PRO A 56 4.07 -10.90 -26.68
CA PRO A 56 4.88 -10.06 -27.54
C PRO A 56 4.04 -9.56 -28.72
N ALA A 57 4.00 -8.24 -28.90
CA ALA A 57 3.22 -7.57 -29.95
C ALA A 57 3.55 -8.07 -31.38
N THR A 58 4.73 -8.66 -31.58
CA THR A 58 5.15 -9.24 -32.86
C THR A 58 4.38 -10.50 -33.24
N ALA A 59 3.93 -11.32 -32.28
CA ALA A 59 3.09 -12.49 -32.57
C ALA A 59 1.71 -12.04 -33.07
N ASP A 60 1.15 -11.00 -32.46
CA ASP A 60 -0.15 -10.43 -32.83
C ASP A 60 -0.15 -9.87 -34.26
N VAL A 61 0.93 -9.21 -34.68
CA VAL A 61 1.11 -8.71 -36.05
C VAL A 61 1.10 -9.84 -37.08
N LEU A 62 1.80 -10.96 -36.81
CA LEU A 62 1.85 -12.09 -37.73
C LEU A 62 0.49 -12.82 -37.83
N ASP A 63 -0.22 -12.97 -36.71
CA ASP A 63 -1.55 -13.55 -36.69
C ASP A 63 -2.55 -12.70 -37.48
N GLN A 64 -2.49 -11.37 -37.33
CA GLN A 64 -3.31 -10.43 -38.10
C GLN A 64 -3.05 -10.51 -39.61
N LEU A 65 -1.78 -10.58 -40.03
CA LEU A 65 -1.42 -10.73 -41.44
C LEU A 65 -1.91 -12.05 -42.04
N THR A 66 -1.86 -13.14 -41.26
CA THR A 66 -2.35 -14.46 -41.68
C THR A 66 -3.86 -14.42 -41.90
N ARG A 67 -4.62 -13.87 -40.95
CA ARG A 67 -6.07 -13.72 -41.06
C ARG A 67 -6.49 -12.87 -42.25
N LEU A 68 -5.76 -11.78 -42.54
CA LEU A 68 -6.01 -10.97 -43.74
C LEU A 68 -5.79 -11.77 -45.04
N GLY A 69 -4.78 -12.65 -45.07
CA GLY A 69 -4.51 -13.53 -46.21
C GLY A 69 -5.63 -14.55 -46.45
N GLU A 70 -6.14 -15.15 -45.38
CA GLU A 70 -7.27 -16.09 -45.43
C GLU A 70 -8.55 -15.41 -45.94
N LEU A 71 -8.85 -14.21 -45.45
CA LEU A 71 -10.03 -13.46 -45.87
C LEU A 71 -9.95 -13.03 -47.35
N ARG A 72 -8.74 -12.67 -47.84
CA ARG A 72 -8.52 -12.42 -49.28
C ARG A 72 -8.72 -13.70 -50.10
N ALA A 73 -8.17 -14.83 -49.65
CA ALA A 73 -8.32 -16.11 -50.33
C ALA A 73 -9.77 -16.62 -50.35
N ALA A 74 -10.55 -16.30 -49.32
CA ALA A 74 -11.98 -16.56 -49.25
C ALA A 74 -12.82 -15.60 -50.12
N GLY A 75 -12.19 -14.60 -50.77
CA GLY A 75 -12.85 -13.59 -51.58
C GLY A 75 -13.67 -12.58 -50.76
N VAL A 76 -13.45 -12.53 -49.44
CA VAL A 76 -14.14 -11.60 -48.52
C VAL A 76 -13.52 -10.21 -48.59
N LEU A 77 -12.20 -10.13 -48.84
CA LEU A 77 -11.51 -8.86 -49.13
C LEU A 77 -11.06 -8.81 -50.59
N THR A 78 -11.18 -7.62 -51.17
CA THR A 78 -10.52 -7.28 -52.43
C THR A 78 -9.01 -7.05 -52.25
N ASP A 79 -8.25 -7.10 -53.34
CA ASP A 79 -6.79 -6.88 -53.30
C ASP A 79 -6.42 -5.48 -52.78
N ASP A 80 -7.21 -4.46 -53.10
CA ASP A 80 -7.02 -3.08 -52.64
C ASP A 80 -7.23 -2.95 -51.12
N GLU A 81 -8.29 -3.57 -50.59
CA GLU A 81 -8.58 -3.58 -49.15
C GLU A 81 -7.52 -4.37 -48.36
N PHE A 82 -7.05 -5.49 -48.92
CA PHE A 82 -5.96 -6.26 -48.34
C PHE A 82 -4.67 -5.43 -48.24
N ALA A 83 -4.31 -4.69 -49.30
CA ALA A 83 -3.12 -3.84 -49.32
C ALA A 83 -3.20 -2.72 -48.28
N ALA A 84 -4.35 -2.04 -48.18
CA ALA A 84 -4.58 -0.98 -47.19
C ALA A 84 -4.46 -1.48 -45.74
N GLN A 85 -5.05 -2.65 -45.43
CA GLN A 85 -4.99 -3.21 -44.08
C GLN A 85 -3.61 -3.76 -43.73
N LYS A 86 -2.91 -4.36 -44.69
CA LYS A 86 -1.52 -4.78 -44.51
C LYS A 86 -0.60 -3.61 -44.20
N ALA A 87 -0.75 -2.48 -44.89
CA ALA A 87 0.01 -1.26 -44.63
C ALA A 87 -0.25 -0.74 -43.20
N ARG A 88 -1.52 -0.72 -42.78
CA ARG A 88 -1.92 -0.32 -41.43
C ARG A 88 -1.33 -1.20 -40.33
N VAL A 89 -1.35 -2.52 -40.52
CA VAL A 89 -0.79 -3.50 -39.57
C VAL A 89 0.74 -3.40 -39.49
N LEU A 90 1.40 -3.04 -40.59
CA LEU A 90 2.86 -2.85 -40.64
C LEU A 90 3.31 -1.44 -40.20
N GLY A 91 2.38 -0.53 -39.88
CA GLY A 91 2.70 0.81 -39.37
C GLY A 91 3.10 1.83 -40.43
N ALA A 92 2.58 1.70 -41.66
CA ALA A 92 2.69 2.73 -42.69
C ALA A 92 1.80 3.96 -42.40
#